data_AF-A0A369KGH0-F1
#
_entry.id   AF-A0A369KGH0-F1
#
_cell.length_a   1.000
_cell.length_b   1.000
_cell.length_c   1.000
_cell.angle_alpha   90.00
_cell.angle_beta   90.00
_cell.angle_gamma   90.00
#
_symmetry.space_group_name_H-M   'P 1'
#
loop_
_entity.id
_entity.type
_entity.pdbx_description
1 polymer ?
#
loop_
_entity_poly.entity_id
_entity_poly.type
_entity_poly.pdbx_seq_one_letter_code
_entity_poly.pdbx_strand_id
1 'polypeptide(L)'
;MKRIQIADFDRRMPPLELREMDDYYEAVLVSNYDELYPSTQVRTIQLADIYVNLVMTSEGAHLVSALFLKPVEVPDIVAWMQLYTIGFATADATGYYVEQADEILEIVLYQGNPIVIATRGTDRLYYETEGAIEMRRESSEVIGKKPLLYLNGEARFEVPHLEFNPNQDEIHINGTFLFADYMDTYQGRVGFFRKTDSNLPIVLLVGKAIIEMELTENPDGSRILVIEQPYDEA
;
A
#
# COMPACT_ATOMS: atom_id res chain seq x y z
N MET A 1 12.04 -16.12 -5.46
CA MET A 1 11.61 -15.29 -6.60
C MET A 1 11.48 -16.14 -7.85
N LYS A 2 10.27 -16.26 -8.37
CA LYS A 2 9.99 -16.92 -9.66
C LYS A 2 9.83 -15.84 -10.74
N ARG A 3 10.43 -16.03 -11.92
CA ARG A 3 10.35 -15.09 -13.05
C ARG A 3 9.37 -15.60 -14.08
N ILE A 4 8.50 -14.73 -14.55
CA ILE A 4 7.41 -15.00 -15.49
C ILE A 4 7.52 -13.96 -16.61
N GLN A 5 7.31 -14.34 -17.87
CA GLN A 5 7.23 -13.38 -18.97
C GLN A 5 5.77 -13.05 -19.24
N ILE A 6 5.40 -11.76 -19.23
CA ILE A 6 4.02 -11.35 -19.55
C ILE A 6 3.63 -11.79 -20.98
N ALA A 7 4.60 -11.83 -21.90
CA ALA A 7 4.39 -12.29 -23.27
C ALA A 7 3.96 -13.77 -23.39
N ASP A 8 4.21 -14.59 -22.36
CA ASP A 8 3.72 -15.98 -22.30
C ASP A 8 2.20 -16.05 -22.13
N PHE A 9 1.58 -14.98 -21.61
CA PHE A 9 0.14 -14.85 -21.37
C PHE A 9 -0.54 -14.01 -22.46
N ASP A 10 0.13 -12.98 -22.98
CA ASP A 10 -0.32 -12.24 -24.15
C ASP A 10 0.85 -11.76 -25.02
N ARG A 11 0.96 -12.30 -26.24
CA ARG A 11 2.01 -11.97 -27.21
C ARG A 11 1.96 -10.55 -27.76
N ARG A 12 0.86 -9.82 -27.54
CA ARG A 12 0.72 -8.41 -27.94
C ARG A 12 1.42 -7.46 -26.98
N MET A 13 1.72 -7.91 -25.77
CA MET A 13 2.39 -7.12 -24.75
C MET A 13 3.90 -7.09 -24.99
N PRO A 14 4.59 -6.00 -24.58
CA PRO A 14 6.04 -5.99 -24.55
C PRO A 14 6.57 -7.14 -23.67
N PRO A 15 7.77 -7.66 -23.95
CA PRO A 15 8.40 -8.72 -23.16
C PRO A 15 8.81 -8.14 -21.80
N LEU A 16 7.84 -8.09 -20.90
CA LEU A 16 7.98 -7.55 -19.57
C LEU A 16 8.15 -8.68 -18.57
N GLU A 17 9.18 -8.58 -17.75
CA GLU A 17 9.44 -9.56 -16.69
C GLU A 17 8.52 -9.28 -15.51
N LEU A 18 7.76 -10.30 -15.11
CA LEU A 18 6.99 -10.32 -13.89
C LEU A 18 7.71 -11.21 -12.87
N ARG A 19 8.08 -10.65 -11.72
CA ARG A 19 8.74 -11.36 -10.63
C ARG A 19 7.74 -11.65 -9.54
N GLU A 20 7.58 -12.92 -9.19
CA GLU A 20 6.74 -13.34 -8.08
C GLU A 20 7.56 -13.36 -6.78
N MET A 21 7.10 -12.58 -5.81
CA MET A 21 7.54 -12.56 -4.42
C MET A 21 6.46 -13.18 -3.53
N ASP A 22 6.74 -13.31 -2.23
CA ASP A 22 5.80 -13.95 -1.31
C ASP A 22 4.49 -13.15 -1.21
N ASP A 23 4.58 -11.82 -1.10
CA ASP A 23 3.44 -10.94 -0.83
C ASP A 23 3.00 -10.06 -2.01
N TYR A 24 3.76 -10.05 -3.11
CA TYR A 24 3.46 -9.22 -4.28
C TYR A 24 4.03 -9.81 -5.57
N TYR A 25 3.57 -9.28 -6.69
CA TYR A 25 4.21 -9.41 -7.98
C TYR A 25 4.85 -8.08 -8.39
N GLU A 26 6.01 -8.13 -9.01
CA GLU A 26 6.72 -6.96 -9.55
C GLU A 26 6.77 -7.04 -11.07
N ALA A 27 6.16 -6.07 -11.74
CA ALA A 27 6.30 -5.83 -13.17
C ALA A 27 7.50 -4.93 -13.42
N VAL A 28 8.58 -5.49 -13.96
CA VAL A 28 9.85 -4.81 -14.18
C VAL A 28 9.80 -3.98 -15.46
N LEU A 29 9.80 -2.65 -15.33
CA LEU A 29 9.77 -1.70 -16.45
C LEU A 29 11.18 -1.43 -17.00
N VAL A 30 12.19 -1.46 -16.13
CA VAL A 30 13.62 -1.31 -16.48
C VAL A 30 14.38 -2.56 -16.07
N SER A 31 14.88 -3.30 -17.05
CA SER A 31 15.58 -4.57 -16.80
C SER A 31 16.83 -4.40 -15.93
N ASN A 32 17.04 -5.33 -15.00
CA ASN A 32 18.21 -5.44 -14.12
C ASN A 32 18.48 -4.20 -13.24
N TYR A 33 17.48 -3.34 -13.00
CA TYR A 33 17.68 -2.15 -12.17
C TYR A 33 18.13 -2.50 -10.74
N ASP A 34 17.72 -3.67 -10.23
CA ASP A 34 18.05 -4.19 -8.91
C ASP A 34 19.50 -4.68 -8.78
N GLU A 35 20.15 -5.00 -9.89
CA GLU A 35 21.58 -5.31 -9.96
C GLU A 35 22.42 -4.04 -10.14
N LEU A 36 21.87 -3.06 -10.84
CA LEU A 36 22.54 -1.80 -11.18
C LEU A 36 22.54 -0.79 -10.03
N TYR A 37 21.49 -0.81 -9.21
CA TYR A 37 21.27 0.17 -8.15
C TYR A 37 21.04 -0.51 -6.80
N PRO A 38 21.71 -0.06 -5.72
CA PRO A 38 21.46 -0.57 -4.39
C PRO A 38 20.03 -0.23 -3.95
N SER A 39 19.44 -1.10 -3.12
CA SER A 39 18.08 -0.89 -2.58
C SER A 39 17.90 0.43 -1.83
N THR A 40 18.98 0.99 -1.28
CA THR A 40 18.98 2.31 -0.62
C THR A 40 18.67 3.47 -1.57
N GLN A 41 18.75 3.25 -2.88
CA GLN A 41 18.37 4.20 -3.92
C GLN A 41 16.96 3.97 -4.45
N VAL A 42 16.30 2.88 -4.08
CA VAL A 42 14.92 2.61 -4.52
C VAL A 42 13.95 3.29 -3.56
N ARG A 43 12.92 3.91 -4.12
CA ARG A 43 11.82 4.58 -3.42
C ARG A 43 10.53 4.02 -3.91
N THR A 44 9.73 3.55 -2.97
CA THR A 44 8.43 2.98 -3.28
C THR A 44 7.37 4.00 -2.99
N ILE A 45 6.53 4.29 -3.98
CA ILE A 45 5.46 5.27 -3.90
C ILE A 45 4.14 4.57 -4.21
N GLN A 46 3.12 4.80 -3.39
CA GLN A 46 1.77 4.33 -3.68
C GLN A 46 1.18 5.18 -4.82
N LEU A 47 0.51 4.52 -5.77
CA LEU A 47 -0.17 5.14 -6.90
C LEU A 47 -1.49 4.38 -7.11
N ALA A 48 -2.62 5.01 -6.79
CA ALA A 48 -3.91 4.33 -6.77
C ALA A 48 -3.88 3.02 -5.93
N ASP A 49 -4.24 1.91 -6.57
CA ASP A 49 -4.30 0.55 -6.01
C ASP A 49 -2.98 -0.25 -6.15
N ILE A 50 -1.94 0.35 -6.72
CA ILE A 50 -0.62 -0.27 -6.90
C ILE A 50 0.47 0.54 -6.20
N TYR A 51 1.68 0.00 -6.23
CA TYR A 51 2.89 0.74 -5.86
C TYR A 51 3.83 0.81 -7.05
N VAL A 52 4.68 1.82 -7.07
CA VAL A 52 5.73 1.98 -8.07
C VAL A 52 7.08 2.19 -7.41
N ASN A 53 8.12 1.63 -8.02
CA ASN A 53 9.49 1.85 -7.61
C ASN A 53 10.14 2.91 -8.48
N LEU A 54 10.72 3.91 -7.82
CA LEU A 54 11.60 4.90 -8.41
C LEU A 54 13.03 4.66 -7.95
N VAL A 55 13.99 4.59 -8.87
CA VAL A 55 15.43 4.64 -8.53
C VAL A 55 15.88 6.09 -8.50
N MET A 56 16.53 6.47 -7.40
CA MET A 56 17.12 7.79 -7.18
C MET A 56 18.60 7.76 -7.56
N THR A 57 18.96 8.50 -8.60
CA THR A 57 20.35 8.67 -9.07
C THR A 57 20.79 10.12 -8.93
N SER A 58 22.07 10.41 -9.20
CA SER A 58 22.57 11.78 -9.32
C SER A 58 21.98 12.54 -10.50
N GLU A 59 21.48 11.83 -11.53
CA GLU A 59 20.89 12.42 -12.74
C GLU A 59 19.39 12.67 -12.58
N GLY A 60 18.76 12.06 -11.58
CA GLY A 60 17.34 12.20 -11.30
C GLY A 60 16.70 10.90 -10.81
N ALA A 61 15.38 10.92 -10.73
CA ALA A 61 14.58 9.75 -10.42
C ALA A 61 14.13 9.04 -11.70
N HIS A 62 14.01 7.71 -11.66
CA HIS A 62 13.53 6.90 -12.77
C HIS A 62 12.53 5.87 -12.30
N LEU A 63 11.37 5.79 -12.96
CA LEU A 63 10.40 4.72 -12.74
C LEU A 63 10.94 3.40 -13.30
N VAL A 64 11.07 2.40 -12.44
CA VAL A 64 11.76 1.12 -12.78
C VAL A 64 10.88 -0.12 -12.65
N SER A 65 9.86 -0.10 -11.79
CA SER A 65 8.90 -1.20 -11.69
C SER A 65 7.57 -0.77 -11.08
N ALA A 66 6.54 -1.61 -11.29
CA ALA A 66 5.25 -1.51 -10.64
C ALA A 66 4.99 -2.78 -9.82
N LEU A 67 4.36 -2.64 -8.66
CA LEU A 67 4.15 -3.69 -7.68
C LEU A 67 2.66 -3.89 -7.45
N PHE A 68 2.25 -5.14 -7.56
CA PHE A 68 0.88 -5.56 -7.38
C PHE A 68 0.80 -6.48 -6.16
N LEU A 69 0.15 -6.01 -5.10
CA LEU A 69 0.04 -6.78 -3.87
C LEU A 69 -0.89 -7.99 -4.06
N LYS A 70 -0.52 -9.13 -3.47
CA LYS A 70 -1.41 -10.29 -3.42
C LYS A 70 -2.66 -9.94 -2.57
N PRO A 71 -3.85 -10.48 -2.89
CA PRO A 71 -4.09 -11.74 -3.62
C PRO A 71 -4.26 -11.60 -5.14
N VAL A 72 -3.87 -10.47 -5.76
CA VAL A 72 -3.97 -10.33 -7.22
C VAL A 72 -3.32 -11.50 -7.95
N GLU A 73 -3.92 -11.97 -9.04
CA GLU A 73 -3.37 -13.04 -9.84
C GLU A 73 -2.67 -12.52 -11.10
N VAL A 74 -1.79 -13.35 -11.68
CA VAL A 74 -1.05 -13.00 -12.91
C VAL A 74 -1.98 -12.55 -14.06
N PRO A 75 -3.12 -13.21 -14.35
CA PRO A 75 -4.03 -12.75 -15.39
C PRO A 75 -4.58 -11.34 -15.17
N ASP A 76 -4.85 -10.97 -13.92
CA ASP A 76 -5.35 -9.63 -13.57
C ASP A 76 -4.27 -8.57 -13.81
N ILE A 77 -3.01 -8.89 -13.46
CA ILE A 77 -1.87 -8.00 -13.73
C ILE A 77 -1.70 -7.81 -15.24
N VAL A 78 -1.80 -8.88 -16.02
CA VAL A 78 -1.71 -8.81 -17.49
C VAL A 78 -2.82 -7.92 -18.05
N ALA A 79 -4.07 -8.10 -17.59
CA ALA A 79 -5.20 -7.27 -17.99
C ALA A 79 -5.00 -5.80 -17.58
N TRP A 80 -4.52 -5.55 -16.36
CA TRP A 80 -4.21 -4.21 -15.87
C TRP A 80 -3.17 -3.54 -16.76
N MET A 81 -2.08 -4.23 -17.09
CA MET A 81 -0.99 -3.70 -17.92
C MET A 81 -1.42 -3.43 -19.37
N GLN A 82 -2.49 -4.08 -19.86
CA GLN A 82 -3.11 -3.80 -21.15
C GLN A 82 -4.01 -2.56 -21.13
N LEU A 83 -4.63 -2.28 -19.99
CA LEU A 83 -5.60 -1.20 -19.85
C LEU A 83 -4.96 0.10 -19.39
N TYR A 84 -3.84 0.02 -18.66
CA TYR A 84 -3.24 1.18 -18.02
C TYR A 84 -1.77 1.38 -18.42
N THR A 85 -1.35 2.63 -18.33
CA THR A 85 0.04 3.08 -18.49
C THR A 85 0.45 3.95 -17.31
N ILE A 86 1.75 3.94 -16.99
CA ILE A 86 2.32 4.71 -15.90
C ILE A 86 3.34 5.68 -16.50
N GLY A 87 3.21 6.95 -16.19
CA GLY A 87 4.16 7.99 -16.55
C GLY A 87 4.91 8.50 -15.32
N PHE A 88 6.16 8.91 -15.53
CA PHE A 88 6.95 9.59 -14.50
C PHE A 88 7.62 10.82 -15.08
N ALA A 89 7.28 11.99 -14.53
CA ALA A 89 7.93 13.29 -14.71
C ALA A 89 8.30 13.65 -16.17
N THR A 90 7.58 13.08 -17.14
CA THR A 90 7.90 13.26 -18.55
C THR A 90 7.30 14.59 -18.99
N ALA A 91 8.14 15.49 -19.49
CA ALA A 91 7.73 16.85 -19.82
C ALA A 91 8.43 17.38 -21.07
N ASP A 92 7.80 18.35 -21.71
CA ASP A 92 8.40 19.19 -22.75
C ASP A 92 8.11 20.67 -22.50
N ALA A 93 8.30 21.53 -23.50
CA ALA A 93 8.06 22.97 -23.38
C ALA A 93 6.59 23.34 -23.08
N THR A 94 5.65 22.43 -23.33
CA THR A 94 4.20 22.63 -23.13
C THR A 94 3.76 22.23 -21.73
N GLY A 95 4.43 21.25 -21.12
CA GLY A 95 4.10 20.75 -19.79
C GLY A 95 4.39 19.26 -19.63
N TYR A 96 3.86 18.67 -18.55
CA TYR A 96 3.95 17.24 -18.32
C TYR A 96 2.98 16.47 -19.22
N TYR A 97 3.41 15.29 -19.68
CA TYR A 97 2.60 14.43 -20.53
C TYR A 97 2.90 12.95 -20.28
N VAL A 98 1.95 12.11 -20.68
CA VAL A 98 2.11 10.65 -20.78
C VAL A 98 1.82 10.22 -22.21
N GLU A 99 2.67 9.35 -22.74
CA GLU A 99 2.51 8.78 -24.08
C GLU A 99 1.56 7.58 -24.03
N GLN A 100 0.86 7.33 -25.15
CA GLN A 100 -0.06 6.19 -25.30
C GLN A 100 -1.16 6.18 -24.23
N ALA A 101 -1.78 7.33 -24.02
CA ALA A 101 -2.81 7.53 -23.01
C ALA A 101 -4.10 8.11 -23.61
N ASP A 102 -5.24 7.78 -23.00
CA ASP A 102 -6.57 8.29 -23.37
C ASP A 102 -7.18 9.16 -22.26
N GLU A 103 -7.11 8.70 -21.00
CA GLU A 103 -7.65 9.42 -19.84
C GLU A 103 -6.70 9.33 -18.64
N ILE A 104 -6.44 10.46 -17.97
CA ILE A 104 -5.70 10.49 -16.71
C ILE A 104 -6.62 10.05 -15.57
N LEU A 105 -6.19 9.05 -14.81
CA LEU A 105 -6.97 8.51 -13.69
C LEU A 105 -6.52 9.12 -12.36
N GLU A 106 -5.21 9.16 -12.11
CA GLU A 106 -4.66 9.70 -10.87
C GLU A 106 -3.26 10.29 -11.09
N ILE A 107 -2.98 11.39 -10.39
CA ILE A 107 -1.67 12.03 -10.34
C ILE A 107 -1.27 12.19 -8.88
N VAL A 108 -0.10 11.69 -8.54
CA VAL A 108 0.57 11.96 -7.26
C VAL A 108 1.91 12.62 -7.51
N LEU A 109 2.40 13.39 -6.55
CA LEU A 109 3.71 14.04 -6.62
C LEU A 109 4.69 13.33 -5.68
N TYR A 110 5.93 13.19 -6.13
CA TYR A 110 7.05 12.80 -5.28
C TYR A 110 8.23 13.74 -5.50
N GLN A 111 8.60 14.46 -4.45
CA GLN A 111 9.59 15.53 -4.50
C GLN A 111 9.27 16.56 -5.60
N GLY A 112 7.98 16.89 -5.76
CA GLY A 112 7.49 17.79 -6.80
C GLY A 112 7.46 17.20 -8.22
N ASN A 113 7.86 15.94 -8.41
CA ASN A 113 7.80 15.26 -9.71
C ASN A 113 6.52 14.42 -9.83
N PRO A 114 5.74 14.55 -10.91
CA PRO A 114 4.49 13.80 -11.04
C PRO A 114 4.73 12.33 -11.42
N ILE A 115 4.00 11.46 -10.75
CA ILE A 115 3.75 10.07 -11.11
C ILE A 115 2.28 10.00 -11.52
N VAL A 116 2.01 9.47 -12.71
CA VAL A 116 0.67 9.47 -13.29
C VAL A 116 0.28 8.07 -13.73
N ILE A 117 -0.97 7.70 -13.48
CA ILE A 117 -1.62 6.53 -14.07
C ILE A 117 -2.73 7.01 -15.01
N ALA A 118 -2.78 6.40 -16.20
CA ALA A 118 -3.74 6.71 -17.23
C ALA A 118 -4.25 5.45 -17.91
N THR A 119 -5.44 5.50 -18.50
CA THR A 119 -5.89 4.46 -19.43
C THR A 119 -5.04 4.51 -20.69
N ARG A 120 -4.75 3.34 -21.29
CA ARG A 120 -3.98 3.25 -22.52
C ARG A 120 -4.79 3.75 -23.71
N GLY A 121 -4.14 4.59 -24.51
CA GLY A 121 -4.64 5.13 -25.77
C GLY A 121 -3.55 5.15 -26.83
N THR A 122 -3.79 5.89 -27.90
CA THR A 122 -2.80 6.10 -28.98
C THR A 122 -2.10 7.45 -28.90
N ASP A 123 -2.61 8.33 -28.06
CA ASP A 123 -2.28 9.75 -28.10
C ASP A 123 -1.31 10.13 -26.98
N ARG A 124 -0.75 11.34 -27.11
CA ARG A 124 -0.03 12.00 -26.04
C ARG A 124 -1.01 12.86 -25.26
N LEU A 125 -1.11 12.63 -23.96
CA LEU A 125 -2.02 13.38 -23.09
C LEU A 125 -1.23 14.28 -22.14
N TYR A 126 -1.45 15.59 -22.25
CA TYR A 126 -0.89 16.58 -21.33
C TYR A 126 -1.75 16.69 -20.07
N TYR A 127 -1.11 16.95 -18.93
CA TYR A 127 -1.80 17.06 -17.65
C TYR A 127 -1.21 18.15 -16.76
N GLU A 128 -2.06 18.69 -15.89
CA GLU A 128 -1.69 19.65 -14.86
C GLU A 128 -1.53 18.94 -13.51
N THR A 129 -0.65 19.46 -12.66
CA THR A 129 -0.38 18.90 -11.33
C THR A 129 -1.08 19.67 -10.20
N GLU A 130 -1.92 20.66 -10.55
CA GLU A 130 -2.66 21.43 -9.56
C GLU A 130 -3.65 20.53 -8.80
N GLY A 131 -3.56 20.52 -7.48
CA GLY A 131 -4.38 19.66 -6.61
C GLY A 131 -3.86 18.24 -6.43
N ALA A 132 -2.76 17.85 -7.09
CA ALA A 132 -2.15 16.53 -6.90
C ALA A 132 -1.56 16.39 -5.48
N ILE A 133 -1.66 15.19 -4.91
CA ILE A 133 -1.21 14.90 -3.55
C ILE A 133 0.30 14.64 -3.55
N GLU A 134 1.04 15.33 -2.67
CA GLU A 134 2.47 15.09 -2.46
C GLU A 134 2.71 13.92 -1.48
N MET A 135 3.31 12.86 -2.00
CA MET A 135 3.68 11.65 -1.27
C MET A 135 4.97 11.91 -0.47
N ARG A 136 4.81 12.48 0.73
CA ARG A 136 5.95 12.87 1.61
C ARG A 136 6.58 11.72 2.38
N ARG A 137 5.93 10.55 2.41
CA ARG A 137 6.49 9.34 3.02
C ARG A 137 6.98 8.42 1.91
N GLU A 138 8.29 8.16 1.88
CA GLU A 138 8.79 6.96 1.25
C GLU A 138 8.04 5.79 1.91
N SER A 139 7.41 4.89 1.15
CA SER A 139 6.95 3.63 1.72
C SER A 139 8.14 2.69 1.95
N SER A 140 9.23 3.23 2.50
CA SER A 140 10.49 2.53 2.79
C SER A 140 10.34 1.41 3.82
N GLU A 141 9.13 1.19 4.38
CA GLU A 141 8.87 0.14 5.36
C GLU A 141 7.84 -0.94 4.98
N VAL A 142 7.14 -0.86 3.83
CA VAL A 142 5.91 -1.67 3.68
C VAL A 142 5.57 -2.06 2.22
N ILE A 143 6.52 -2.51 1.40
CA ILE A 143 6.14 -3.40 0.30
C ILE A 143 6.09 -4.81 0.85
N GLY A 144 4.90 -5.43 0.82
CA GLY A 144 4.74 -6.83 1.17
C GLY A 144 4.54 -7.13 2.66
N LYS A 145 4.53 -6.12 3.55
CA LYS A 145 3.95 -6.38 4.87
C LYS A 145 2.44 -6.47 4.71
N LYS A 146 1.87 -7.62 5.05
CA LYS A 146 0.43 -7.73 5.32
C LYS A 146 0.04 -6.62 6.31
N PRO A 147 -1.11 -5.95 6.12
CA PRO A 147 -1.59 -5.00 7.11
C PRO A 147 -1.63 -5.69 8.47
N LEU A 148 -1.19 -4.98 9.51
CA LEU A 148 -1.26 -5.50 10.87
C LEU A 148 -2.72 -5.71 11.26
N LEU A 149 -3.56 -4.75 10.86
CA LEU A 149 -5.00 -4.78 11.13
C LEU A 149 -5.81 -4.06 10.05
N TYR A 150 -7.09 -4.39 9.93
CA TYR A 150 -8.11 -3.59 9.28
C TYR A 150 -8.96 -2.91 10.35
N LEU A 151 -9.24 -1.61 10.21
CA LEU A 151 -10.17 -0.87 11.06
C LEU A 151 -11.28 -0.30 10.20
N ASN A 152 -12.52 -0.76 10.41
CA ASN A 152 -13.68 -0.40 9.59
C ASN A 152 -13.46 -0.65 8.10
N GLY A 153 -12.79 -1.76 7.77
CA GLY A 153 -12.44 -2.13 6.40
C GLY A 153 -11.23 -1.38 5.82
N GLU A 154 -10.66 -0.39 6.52
CA GLU A 154 -9.45 0.31 6.08
C GLU A 154 -8.19 -0.39 6.60
N ALA A 155 -7.26 -0.70 5.69
CA ALA A 155 -5.96 -1.29 6.04
C ALA A 155 -5.11 -0.34 6.90
N ARG A 156 -4.51 -0.88 7.98
CA ARG A 156 -3.59 -0.16 8.86
C ARG A 156 -2.30 -0.97 9.03
N PHE A 157 -1.18 -0.29 8.88
CA PHE A 157 0.17 -0.85 9.05
C PHE A 157 0.81 -0.50 10.39
N GLU A 158 0.14 0.37 11.16
CA GLU A 158 0.50 0.80 12.51
C GLU A 158 -0.72 0.60 13.42
N VAL A 159 -0.50 0.41 14.72
CA VAL A 159 -1.60 0.35 15.69
C VAL A 159 -2.06 1.77 15.98
N PRO A 160 -3.35 2.10 15.75
CA PRO A 160 -3.86 3.41 16.12
C PRO A 160 -3.96 3.52 17.64
N HIS A 161 -3.61 4.70 18.17
CA HIS A 161 -3.90 5.02 19.56
C HIS A 161 -5.40 5.32 19.72
N LEU A 162 -6.12 4.48 20.46
CA LEU A 162 -7.55 4.67 20.74
C LEU A 162 -7.76 4.71 22.25
N GLU A 163 -8.31 5.80 22.78
CA GLU A 163 -8.78 5.87 24.17
C GLU A 163 -10.21 5.34 24.29
N PHE A 164 -10.54 4.71 25.41
CA PHE A 164 -11.88 4.22 25.73
C PHE A 164 -12.39 4.79 27.05
N ASN A 165 -13.68 5.09 27.10
CA ASN A 165 -14.37 5.41 28.34
C ASN A 165 -14.91 4.12 28.96
N PRO A 166 -14.35 3.63 30.08
CA PRO A 166 -14.77 2.36 30.68
C PRO A 166 -16.23 2.31 31.17
N ASN A 167 -16.91 3.45 31.26
CA ASN A 167 -18.30 3.52 31.68
C ASN A 167 -19.30 3.56 30.51
N GLN A 168 -18.82 3.64 29.27
CA GLN A 168 -19.65 3.83 28.08
C GLN A 168 -19.23 2.95 26.91
N ASP A 169 -17.94 2.77 26.71
CA ASP A 169 -17.40 2.03 25.56
C ASP A 169 -17.26 0.54 25.88
N GLU A 170 -17.44 -0.28 24.85
CA GLU A 170 -17.29 -1.73 24.92
C GLU A 170 -16.18 -2.21 23.98
N ILE A 171 -15.39 -3.17 24.46
CA ILE A 171 -14.33 -3.81 23.68
C ILE A 171 -14.56 -5.31 23.71
N HIS A 172 -14.66 -5.93 22.54
CA HIS A 172 -14.84 -7.37 22.36
C HIS A 172 -13.71 -7.92 21.50
N ILE A 173 -13.01 -8.95 21.98
CA ILE A 173 -11.89 -9.60 21.26
C ILE A 173 -12.16 -11.10 21.16
N ASN A 174 -12.34 -11.61 19.95
CA ASN A 174 -12.69 -13.02 19.68
C ASN A 174 -13.85 -13.50 20.58
N GLY A 175 -14.90 -12.68 20.69
CA GLY A 175 -16.06 -12.92 21.57
C GLY A 175 -15.84 -12.72 23.08
N THR A 176 -14.67 -12.26 23.52
CA THR A 176 -14.38 -11.95 24.94
C THR A 176 -14.49 -10.46 25.22
N PHE A 177 -15.30 -10.08 26.21
CA PHE A 177 -15.39 -8.70 26.68
C PHE A 177 -14.12 -8.29 27.43
N LEU A 178 -13.54 -7.14 27.07
CA LEU A 178 -12.32 -6.59 27.63
C LEU A 178 -12.58 -5.22 28.27
N PHE A 179 -11.93 -5.00 29.41
CA PHE A 179 -11.96 -3.71 30.10
C PHE A 179 -10.57 -3.06 30.07
N ALA A 180 -10.38 -2.14 29.14
CA ALA A 180 -9.13 -1.41 28.90
C ALA A 180 -9.39 0.10 28.83
N ASP A 181 -8.37 0.91 29.11
CA ASP A 181 -8.47 2.37 29.06
C ASP A 181 -8.02 2.92 27.69
N TYR A 182 -7.10 2.22 27.02
CA TYR A 182 -6.67 2.55 25.67
C TYR A 182 -6.02 1.35 24.95
N MET A 183 -5.96 1.44 23.62
CA MET A 183 -5.23 0.56 22.71
C MET A 183 -4.03 1.33 22.12
N ASP A 184 -2.88 0.67 22.03
CA ASP A 184 -1.66 1.24 21.44
C ASP A 184 -0.68 0.17 20.96
N THR A 185 0.43 0.58 20.34
CA THR A 185 1.53 -0.29 19.93
C THR A 185 2.36 -0.75 21.13
N TYR A 186 2.50 -2.07 21.31
CA TYR A 186 3.48 -2.68 22.21
C TYR A 186 4.41 -3.59 21.41
N GLN A 187 5.70 -3.23 21.30
CA GLN A 187 6.70 -4.02 20.57
C GLN A 187 6.24 -4.40 19.13
N GLY A 188 5.58 -3.46 18.45
CA GLY A 188 5.07 -3.64 17.08
C GLY A 188 3.77 -4.46 16.97
N ARG A 189 3.05 -4.69 18.09
CA ARG A 189 1.78 -5.43 18.14
C ARG A 189 0.68 -4.59 18.79
N VAL A 190 -0.57 -5.01 18.60
CA VAL A 190 -1.73 -4.39 19.25
C VAL A 190 -1.77 -4.78 20.73
N GLY A 191 -1.58 -3.80 21.61
CA GLY A 191 -1.71 -3.93 23.04
C GLY A 191 -2.86 -3.11 23.61
N PHE A 192 -3.52 -3.64 24.63
CA PHE A 192 -4.53 -2.95 25.42
C PHE A 192 -4.00 -2.68 26.82
N PHE A 193 -4.26 -1.49 27.34
CA PHE A 193 -3.59 -1.00 28.54
C PHE A 193 -4.55 -0.40 29.56
N ARG A 194 -4.04 -0.25 30.78
CA ARG A 194 -4.66 0.54 31.83
C ARG A 194 -3.80 1.76 32.08
N LYS A 195 -4.41 2.93 32.29
CA LYS A 195 -3.70 4.17 32.67
C LYS A 195 -2.98 4.02 34.02
N THR A 196 -3.44 3.10 34.88
CA THR A 196 -2.79 2.80 36.16
C THR A 196 -1.49 2.02 36.01
N ASP A 197 -1.30 1.31 34.89
CA ASP A 197 -0.06 0.59 34.56
C ASP A 197 0.12 0.55 33.03
N SER A 198 0.78 1.59 32.51
CA SER A 198 1.00 1.78 31.08
C SER A 198 2.21 1.02 30.54
N ASN A 199 3.02 0.39 31.41
CA ASN A 199 4.26 -0.24 30.99
C ASN A 199 4.04 -1.63 30.37
N LEU A 200 2.93 -2.29 30.73
CA LEU A 200 2.60 -3.62 30.26
C LEU A 200 1.13 -3.69 29.80
N PRO A 201 0.86 -4.29 28.64
CA PRO A 201 -0.51 -4.49 28.20
C PRO A 201 -1.22 -5.53 29.05
N ILE A 202 -2.49 -5.30 29.35
CA ILE A 202 -3.38 -6.30 29.97
C ILE A 202 -3.80 -7.39 28.99
N VAL A 203 -3.83 -7.06 27.69
CA VAL A 203 -4.03 -7.99 26.58
C VAL A 203 -3.11 -7.60 25.45
N LEU A 204 -2.40 -8.58 24.90
CA LEU A 204 -1.54 -8.43 23.73
C LEU A 204 -2.04 -9.39 22.66
N LEU A 205 -2.38 -8.86 21.49
CA LEU A 205 -2.71 -9.69 20.33
C LEU A 205 -1.41 -10.27 19.75
N VAL A 206 -1.36 -11.58 19.66
CA VAL A 206 -0.16 -12.34 19.24
C VAL A 206 -0.51 -13.26 18.09
N GLY A 207 0.40 -13.37 17.13
CA GLY A 207 0.22 -14.20 15.94
C GLY A 207 0.66 -13.47 14.69
N LYS A 208 0.48 -14.12 13.54
CA LYS A 208 0.75 -13.56 12.21
C LYS A 208 -0.53 -13.31 11.41
N ALA A 209 -1.66 -13.86 11.85
CA ALA A 209 -2.96 -13.56 11.27
C ALA A 209 -3.27 -12.07 11.33
N ILE A 210 -3.88 -11.56 10.25
CA ILE A 210 -4.36 -10.19 10.16
C ILE A 210 -5.48 -10.00 11.18
N ILE A 211 -5.48 -8.86 11.86
CA ILE A 211 -6.50 -8.51 12.85
C ILE A 211 -7.60 -7.71 12.15
N GLU A 212 -8.85 -8.13 12.27
CA GLU A 212 -10.00 -7.36 11.77
C GLU A 212 -10.66 -6.63 12.94
N MET A 213 -10.90 -5.33 12.76
CA MET A 213 -11.52 -4.47 13.77
C MET A 213 -12.69 -3.69 13.17
N GLU A 214 -13.78 -3.64 13.93
CA GLU A 214 -14.94 -2.81 13.65
C GLU A 214 -15.19 -1.90 14.86
N LEU A 215 -15.08 -0.59 14.64
CA LEU A 215 -15.39 0.45 15.62
C LEU A 215 -16.67 1.17 15.19
N THR A 216 -17.74 0.92 15.92
CA THR A 216 -19.04 1.57 15.72
C THR A 216 -19.27 2.61 16.82
N GLU A 217 -19.78 3.79 16.44
CA GLU A 217 -20.23 4.82 17.37
C GLU A 217 -21.76 4.85 17.37
N ASN A 218 -22.36 4.72 18.56
CA ASN A 218 -23.80 4.78 18.76
C ASN A 218 -24.27 6.25 18.84
N PRO A 219 -25.58 6.52 18.64
CA PRO A 219 -26.13 7.88 18.72
C PRO A 219 -25.94 8.59 20.07
N ASP A 220 -25.68 7.85 21.15
CA ASP A 220 -25.43 8.38 22.48
C ASP A 220 -23.93 8.67 22.75
N GLY A 221 -23.07 8.46 21.74
CA GLY A 221 -21.62 8.64 21.80
C GLY A 221 -20.86 7.47 22.42
N SER A 222 -21.54 6.38 22.83
CA SER A 222 -20.86 5.14 23.21
C SER A 222 -20.26 4.47 21.99
N ARG A 223 -19.09 3.84 22.15
CA ARG A 223 -18.41 3.13 21.08
C ARG A 223 -18.26 1.65 21.38
N ILE A 224 -18.42 0.82 20.36
CA ILE A 224 -18.20 -0.62 20.44
C ILE A 224 -17.07 -0.96 19.48
N LEU A 225 -15.98 -1.49 20.02
CA LEU A 225 -14.86 -2.05 19.26
C LEU A 225 -14.96 -3.58 19.29
N VAL A 226 -15.21 -4.18 18.13
CA VAL A 226 -15.17 -5.64 17.94
C VAL A 226 -13.90 -6.00 17.19
N ILE A 227 -13.18 -7.01 17.68
CA ILE A 227 -11.90 -7.45 17.15
C ILE A 227 -11.93 -8.95 16.92
N GLU A 228 -11.58 -9.37 15.72
CA GLU A 228 -11.41 -10.77 15.34
C GLU A 228 -9.98 -11.00 14.87
N GLN A 229 -9.30 -11.97 15.47
CA GLN A 229 -8.00 -12.47 15.04
C GLN A 229 -8.08 -14.00 14.96
N PRO A 230 -8.04 -14.58 13.74
CA PRO A 230 -7.94 -16.02 13.56
C PRO A 230 -6.71 -16.58 14.26
N TYR A 231 -6.81 -17.81 14.80
CA TYR A 231 -5.64 -18.52 15.29
C TYR A 231 -4.69 -18.84 14.12
N ASP A 232 -3.38 -18.68 14.34
CA ASP A 232 -2.38 -19.12 13.38
C ASP A 232 -2.55 -20.64 13.13
N GLU A 233 -2.56 -21.06 11.86
CA GLU A 233 -2.56 -22.49 11.53
C GLU A 233 -1.27 -23.15 12.05
N ALA A 234 -1.42 -24.30 12.71
CA ALA A 234 -0.34 -25.05 13.37
C ALA A 234 0.49 -25.90 12.40
#